data_AF-A0A914CEY7-F1
#
_entry.id   AF-A0A914CEY7-F1
#
_cell.length_a   1.000
_cell.length_b   1.000
_cell.length_c   1.000
_cell.angle_alpha   90.00
_cell.angle_beta   90.00
_cell.angle_gamma   90.00
#
_symmetry.space_group_name_H-M   'P 1'
#
loop_
_entity.id
_entity.type
_entity.pdbx_description
1 polymer ?
#
loop_
_entity_poly.entity_id
_entity_poly.type
_entity_poly.pdbx_seq_one_letter_code
_entity_poly.pdbx_strand_id
1 'polypeptide(L)'
;MKSAIEDNITDGVGLGRPIAAEPDLPKKILQKNVQSALASPFDGDFIIGTSAANSQMWQAGETYIEEKHENPSYGIMDLSNPKVSNKYLSEVQYFLPDMLESMAMGTANTVLKYKVEEKNEIVYNK
;
A
#
# COMPACT_ATOMS: atom_id res chain seq x y z
N MET A 1 6.57 18.95 -0.55
CA MET A 1 6.11 18.37 -1.84
C MET A 1 5.32 19.39 -2.63
N LYS A 2 4.15 19.80 -2.15
CA LYS A 2 3.29 20.79 -2.82
C LYS A 2 4.04 22.08 -3.18
N SER A 3 4.74 22.68 -2.21
CA SER A 3 5.54 23.89 -2.45
C SER A 3 6.62 23.72 -3.52
N ALA A 4 7.35 22.60 -3.54
CA ALA A 4 8.40 22.36 -4.54
C ALA A 4 7.85 22.32 -5.98
N ILE A 5 6.59 21.90 -6.16
CA ILE A 5 5.91 21.91 -7.46
C ILE A 5 5.39 23.33 -7.75
N GLU A 6 4.72 23.98 -6.79
CA GLU A 6 4.18 25.34 -6.94
C GLU A 6 5.27 26.40 -7.20
N ASP A 7 6.44 26.22 -6.59
CA ASP A 7 7.60 27.10 -6.71
C ASP A 7 8.45 26.80 -7.98
N ASN A 8 8.00 25.88 -8.85
CA ASN A 8 8.73 25.41 -10.04
C ASN A 8 10.15 24.89 -9.75
N ILE A 9 10.37 24.30 -8.56
CA ILE A 9 11.64 23.67 -8.20
C ILE A 9 11.78 22.31 -8.88
N THR A 10 10.67 21.60 -9.09
CA THR A 10 10.63 20.30 -9.76
C THR A 10 9.28 20.04 -10.44
N ASP A 11 9.28 19.25 -11.52
CA ASP A 11 8.07 18.83 -12.23
C ASP A 11 7.29 17.72 -11.50
N GLY A 12 7.92 17.05 -10.52
CA GLY A 12 7.28 15.96 -9.80
C GLY A 12 8.11 15.43 -8.63
N VAL A 13 7.43 14.72 -7.73
CA VAL A 13 8.06 14.09 -6.56
C VAL A 13 7.68 12.62 -6.52
N GLY A 14 8.69 11.75 -6.59
CA GLY A 14 8.51 10.32 -6.39
C GLY A 14 8.28 10.01 -4.91
N LEU A 15 7.24 9.23 -4.60
CA LEU A 15 6.94 8.78 -3.24
C LEU A 15 7.11 7.25 -3.18
N GLY A 16 8.03 6.78 -2.34
CA GLY A 16 8.32 5.36 -2.15
C GLY A 16 7.53 4.77 -0.98
N ARG A 17 8.23 4.39 0.09
CA ARG A 17 7.67 3.76 1.31
C ARG A 17 6.38 4.41 1.85
N PRO A 18 6.22 5.74 1.87
CA PRO A 18 4.96 6.35 2.33
C PRO A 18 3.73 5.91 1.54
N ILE A 19 3.85 5.58 0.25
CA ILE A 19 2.74 5.08 -0.58
C ILE A 19 2.38 3.64 -0.22
N ALA A 20 3.36 2.84 0.19
CA ALA A 20 3.10 1.49 0.67
C ALA A 20 2.34 1.51 2.00
N ALA A 21 2.60 2.52 2.86
CA ALA A 21 1.81 2.72 4.07
C ALA A 21 0.39 3.22 3.76
N GLU A 22 0.28 4.20 2.86
CA GLU A 22 -0.95 4.96 2.61
C GLU A 22 -1.10 5.23 1.09
N PRO A 23 -1.77 4.34 0.33
CA PRO A 23 -1.81 4.41 -1.13
C PRO A 23 -2.45 5.67 -1.71
N ASP A 24 -3.35 6.33 -0.98
CA ASP A 24 -4.00 7.58 -1.38
C ASP A 24 -3.32 8.84 -0.82
N LEU A 25 -2.12 8.70 -0.23
CA LEU A 25 -1.32 9.81 0.29
C LEU A 25 -1.14 10.96 -0.71
N PRO A 26 -0.86 10.75 -2.01
CA PRO A 26 -0.70 11.88 -2.95
C PRO A 26 -1.96 12.73 -3.00
N LYS A 27 -3.12 12.09 -3.04
CA LYS A 27 -4.43 12.75 -3.02
C LYS A 27 -4.65 13.48 -1.69
N LYS A 28 -4.30 12.86 -0.55
CA LYS A 28 -4.40 13.48 0.77
C LYS A 28 -3.51 14.71 0.90
N ILE A 29 -2.27 14.69 0.39
CA ILE A 29 -1.37 15.87 0.42
C ILE A 29 -1.97 17.02 -0.39
N LEU A 30 -2.52 16.73 -1.57
CA LEU A 30 -3.12 17.75 -2.45
C LEU A 30 -4.46 18.30 -1.92
N GLN A 31 -5.30 17.46 -1.32
CA GLN A 31 -6.69 17.83 -0.96
C GLN A 31 -6.91 18.13 0.52
N LYS A 32 -6.12 17.53 1.42
CA LYS A 32 -6.34 17.56 2.88
C LYS A 32 -5.22 18.26 3.65
N ASN A 33 -4.25 18.86 2.96
CA ASN A 33 -3.09 19.54 3.57
C ASN A 33 -2.31 18.68 4.59
N VAL A 34 -2.31 17.35 4.43
CA VAL A 34 -1.40 16.51 5.22
C VAL A 34 0.03 16.70 4.69
N GLN A 35 1.02 16.65 5.60
CA GLN A 35 2.42 16.88 5.24
C GLN A 35 3.21 15.58 5.00
N SER A 36 2.69 14.45 5.51
CA SER A 36 3.33 13.14 5.44
C SER A 36 2.31 12.02 5.55
N ALA A 37 2.73 10.78 5.25
CA ALA A 37 1.98 9.60 5.64
C ALA A 37 1.96 9.42 7.16
N LEU A 38 1.00 8.64 7.63
CA LEU A 38 1.10 8.01 8.95
C LEU A 38 2.26 7.02 8.98
N ALA A 39 2.86 6.84 10.16
CA ALA A 39 3.93 5.87 10.36
C ALA A 39 3.41 4.46 10.04
N SER A 40 4.18 3.71 9.25
CA SER A 40 3.80 2.33 8.92
C SER A 40 4.04 1.45 10.15
N PRO A 41 3.11 0.56 10.52
CA PRO A 41 3.36 -0.42 11.56
C PRO A 41 4.49 -1.40 11.19
N PHE A 42 4.90 -1.44 9.92
CA PHE A 42 5.94 -2.33 9.40
C PHE A 42 7.27 -1.61 9.16
N ASP A 43 7.40 -0.34 9.58
CA ASP A 43 8.66 0.38 9.46
C ASP A 43 9.78 -0.34 10.24
N GLY A 44 10.83 -0.76 9.53
CA GLY A 44 11.97 -1.48 10.09
C GLY A 44 11.93 -2.99 9.87
N ASP A 45 10.80 -3.57 9.46
CA ASP A 45 10.72 -4.98 9.05
C ASP A 45 10.76 -5.10 7.52
N PHE A 46 11.93 -5.45 7.00
CA PHE A 46 12.14 -5.59 5.56
C PHE A 46 11.27 -6.69 4.95
N ILE A 47 11.11 -7.83 5.63
CA ILE A 47 10.40 -8.99 5.07
C ILE A 47 8.90 -8.68 4.96
N ILE A 48 8.31 -8.16 6.04
CA ILE A 48 6.89 -7.79 6.04
C ILE A 48 6.64 -6.62 5.08
N GLY A 49 7.52 -5.61 5.07
CA GLY A 49 7.42 -4.47 4.17
C GLY A 49 7.52 -4.86 2.69
N THR A 50 8.41 -5.77 2.32
CA THR A 50 8.52 -6.29 0.95
C THR A 50 7.30 -7.14 0.58
N SER A 51 6.82 -8.00 1.48
CA SER A 51 5.60 -8.78 1.24
C SER A 51 4.40 -7.85 0.97
N ALA A 52 4.25 -6.81 1.78
CA ALA A 52 3.21 -5.79 1.63
C ALA A 52 3.27 -5.09 0.27
N ALA A 53 4.46 -4.63 -0.13
CA ALA A 53 4.66 -3.98 -1.42
C ALA A 53 4.30 -4.91 -2.59
N ASN A 54 4.68 -6.19 -2.52
CA ASN A 54 4.34 -7.17 -3.55
C ASN A 54 2.83 -7.42 -3.64
N SER A 55 2.14 -7.55 -2.50
CA SER A 55 0.68 -7.66 -2.45
C SER A 55 0.00 -6.43 -3.06
N GLN A 56 0.49 -5.23 -2.77
CA GLN A 56 -0.04 -3.98 -3.32
C GLN A 56 0.19 -3.85 -4.83
N MET A 57 1.36 -4.28 -5.33
CA MET A 57 1.63 -4.32 -6.77
C MET A 57 0.67 -5.29 -7.48
N TRP A 58 0.41 -6.45 -6.89
CA TRP A 58 -0.56 -7.40 -7.42
C TRP A 58 -1.98 -6.82 -7.43
N GLN A 59 -2.42 -6.20 -6.34
CA GLN A 59 -3.72 -5.51 -6.26
C GLN A 59 -3.83 -4.38 -7.30
N ALA A 60 -2.77 -3.61 -7.50
CA ALA A 60 -2.73 -2.55 -8.50
C ALA A 60 -2.89 -3.12 -9.93
N GLY A 61 -2.38 -4.32 -10.19
CA GLY A 61 -2.46 -5.00 -11.48
C GLY A 61 -3.76 -5.80 -11.72
N GLU A 62 -4.59 -6.04 -10.71
CA GLU A 62 -5.81 -6.86 -10.86
C GLU A 62 -6.92 -6.19 -11.68
N THR A 63 -6.90 -4.88 -11.86
CA THR A 63 -8.03 -4.12 -12.42
C THR A 63 -7.56 -2.97 -13.29
N TYR A 64 -8.25 -2.74 -14.41
CA TYR A 64 -7.98 -1.64 -15.34
C TYR A 64 -8.32 -0.27 -14.72
N ILE A 65 -7.66 0.80 -15.15
CA ILE A 65 -7.85 2.13 -14.53
C ILE A 65 -9.26 2.67 -14.77
N GLU A 66 -9.88 2.30 -15.89
CA GLU A 66 -11.25 2.64 -16.28
C GLU A 66 -12.27 2.08 -15.28
N GLU A 67 -11.99 0.90 -14.71
CA GLU A 67 -12.83 0.23 -13.72
C GLU A 67 -12.58 0.76 -12.30
N LYS A 68 -11.54 1.57 -12.10
CA LYS A 68 -11.13 2.12 -10.79
C LYS A 68 -11.73 3.49 -10.48
N HIS A 69 -12.73 3.96 -11.22
CA HIS A 69 -13.39 5.26 -11.01
C HIS A 69 -12.39 6.43 -10.94
N GLU A 70 -11.38 6.43 -11.82
CA GLU A 70 -10.30 7.44 -11.83
C GLU A 70 -9.47 7.51 -10.54
N ASN A 71 -9.56 6.49 -9.68
CA ASN A 71 -8.80 6.38 -8.44
C ASN A 71 -7.74 5.28 -8.57
N PRO A 72 -6.46 5.61 -8.85
CA PRO A 72 -5.40 4.61 -9.00
C PRO A 72 -5.15 3.80 -7.72
N SER A 73 -5.53 4.33 -6.57
CA SER A 73 -5.41 3.67 -5.26
C SER A 73 -6.60 2.76 -4.93
N TYR A 74 -7.60 2.66 -5.81
CA TYR A 74 -8.78 1.82 -5.61
C TYR A 74 -8.40 0.33 -5.56
N GLY A 75 -8.91 -0.37 -4.54
CA GLY A 75 -8.65 -1.80 -4.33
C GLY A 75 -7.27 -2.14 -3.74
N ILE A 76 -6.42 -1.15 -3.53
CA ILE A 76 -5.11 -1.32 -2.87
C ILE A 76 -5.30 -1.18 -1.36
N MET A 77 -4.70 -2.10 -0.59
CA MET A 77 -4.79 -2.08 0.87
C MET A 77 -4.12 -0.85 1.49
N ASP A 78 -4.79 -0.23 2.46
CA ASP A 78 -4.26 0.89 3.24
C ASP A 78 -3.72 0.38 4.58
N LEU A 79 -2.39 0.34 4.71
CA LEU A 79 -1.71 -0.18 5.90
C LEU A 79 -1.66 0.83 7.05
N SER A 80 -2.00 2.09 6.79
CA SER A 80 -2.21 3.09 7.84
C SER A 80 -3.46 2.80 8.66
N ASN A 81 -4.39 2.00 8.14
CA ASN A 81 -5.56 1.52 8.87
C ASN A 81 -5.18 0.31 9.76
N PRO A 82 -5.23 0.43 11.10
CA PRO A 82 -4.83 -0.63 12.02
C PRO A 82 -5.61 -1.95 11.82
N LYS A 83 -6.87 -1.88 11.38
CA LYS A 83 -7.66 -3.09 11.11
C LYS A 83 -7.09 -3.86 9.91
N VAL A 84 -6.78 -3.13 8.85
CA VAL A 84 -6.22 -3.70 7.61
C VAL A 84 -4.82 -4.24 7.86
N SER A 85 -3.95 -3.47 8.54
CA SER A 85 -2.58 -3.90 8.81
C SER A 85 -2.50 -5.09 9.77
N ASN A 86 -3.34 -5.14 10.82
CA ASN A 86 -3.38 -6.30 11.71
C ASN A 86 -3.90 -7.55 10.99
N LYS A 87 -4.93 -7.43 10.14
CA LYS A 87 -5.42 -8.55 9.33
C LYS A 87 -4.34 -9.02 8.36
N TYR A 88 -3.71 -8.10 7.65
CA TYR A 88 -2.61 -8.41 6.74
C TYR A 88 -1.45 -9.13 7.44
N LEU A 89 -1.04 -8.65 8.61
CA LEU A 89 0.02 -9.28 9.41
C LEU A 89 -0.34 -10.74 9.77
N SER A 90 -1.60 -11.00 10.13
CA SER A 90 -2.04 -12.37 10.42
C SER A 90 -1.96 -13.28 9.19
N GLU A 91 -2.35 -12.80 8.02
CA GLU A 91 -2.24 -13.56 6.75
C GLU A 91 -0.77 -13.81 6.36
N VAL A 92 0.10 -12.82 6.54
CA VAL A 92 1.55 -12.96 6.28
C VAL A 92 2.16 -14.05 7.15
N GLN A 93 1.76 -14.17 8.42
CA GLN A 93 2.26 -15.23 9.30
C GLN A 93 1.97 -16.63 8.78
N TYR A 94 0.80 -16.85 8.17
CA TYR A 94 0.46 -18.13 7.56
C TYR A 94 1.12 -18.33 6.19
N PHE A 95 1.32 -17.25 5.44
CA PHE A 95 1.92 -17.29 4.11
C PHE A 95 3.45 -17.51 4.13
N LEU A 96 4.16 -16.97 5.13
CA LEU A 96 5.63 -17.02 5.18
C LEU A 96 6.21 -18.43 5.13
N PRO A 97 5.71 -19.42 5.89
CA PRO A 97 6.16 -20.81 5.78
C PRO A 97 6.01 -21.38 4.37
N ASP A 98 4.83 -21.20 3.76
CA ASP A 98 4.52 -21.69 2.42
C ASP A 98 5.42 -21.04 1.36
N MET A 99 5.71 -19.73 1.51
CA MET A 99 6.64 -19.01 0.64
C MET A 99 8.06 -19.59 0.75
N LEU A 100 8.54 -19.86 1.96
CA LEU A 100 9.87 -20.42 2.18
C LEU A 100 9.98 -21.84 1.61
N GLU A 101 8.94 -22.66 1.77
CA GLU A 101 8.87 -24.00 1.20
C GLU A 101 8.85 -23.94 -0.33
N SER A 102 8.04 -23.06 -0.91
CA SER A 102 7.96 -22.90 -2.37
C SER A 102 9.33 -22.54 -2.94
N MET A 103 10.04 -21.59 -2.31
CA MET A 103 11.39 -21.18 -2.70
C MET A 103 12.38 -22.34 -2.64
N ALA A 104 12.32 -23.19 -1.61
CA ALA A 104 13.15 -24.38 -1.48
C ALA A 104 12.87 -25.41 -2.59
N MET A 105 11.61 -25.52 -3.04
CA MET A 105 11.20 -26.40 -4.14
C MET A 105 11.47 -25.81 -5.54
N GLY A 106 12.04 -24.61 -5.64
CA GLY A 106 12.27 -23.93 -6.92
C GLY A 106 11.00 -23.35 -7.55
N THR A 107 9.92 -23.22 -6.77
CA THR A 107 8.65 -22.60 -7.19
C THR A 107 8.49 -21.23 -6.53
N ALA A 108 8.32 -20.17 -7.32
CA ALA A 108 8.31 -18.81 -6.78
C ALA A 108 6.88 -18.32 -6.48
N ASN A 109 6.18 -18.92 -5.52
CA ASN A 109 4.93 -18.35 -5.01
C ASN A 109 5.24 -17.30 -3.94
N THR A 110 5.73 -16.15 -4.38
CA THR A 110 6.30 -15.09 -3.52
C THR A 110 5.33 -13.94 -3.23
N VAL A 111 4.09 -14.03 -3.69
CA VAL A 111 3.09 -12.97 -3.58
C VAL A 111 1.88 -13.48 -2.80
N LEU A 112 1.67 -12.91 -1.62
CA LEU A 112 0.42 -13.06 -0.89
C LEU A 112 -0.69 -12.30 -1.64
N LYS A 113 -1.64 -13.05 -2.22
CA LYS A 113 -2.82 -12.51 -2.94
C LYS A 113 -3.90 -12.03 -1.96
N TYR A 114 -3.56 -11.00 -1.18
CA TYR A 114 -4.46 -10.43 -0.18
C TYR A 114 -5.59 -9.64 -0.86
N LYS A 115 -6.85 -9.98 -0.56
CA LYS A 115 -8.03 -9.23 -1.03
C LYS A 115 -8.58 -8.37 0.09
N VAL A 116 -8.85 -7.10 -0.23
CA VAL A 116 -9.46 -6.15 0.70
C VAL A 116 -10.96 -6.45 0.76
N GLU A 117 -11.44 -7.07 1.84
CA GLU A 117 -12.84 -7.51 1.99
C GLU A 117 -13.79 -6.38 2.45
N GLU A 118 -13.28 -5.40 3.18
CA GLU A 118 -14.03 -4.20 3.56
C GLU A 118 -13.65 -3.06 2.63
N LYS A 119 -14.65 -2.43 1.99
CA LYS A 119 -14.41 -1.13 1.32
C LYS A 119 -13.68 -0.25 2.34
N ASN A 120 -12.65 0.47 1.89
CA ASN A 120 -12.07 1.57 2.67
C ASN A 120 -13.21 2.57 2.95
N GLU A 121 -14.02 2.35 3.98
CA GLU A 121 -14.95 3.33 4.50
C GLU A 121 -14.07 4.41 5.10
N ILE A 122 -13.87 5.45 4.29
CA ILE A 122 -13.18 6.63 4.73
C ILE A 122 -14.10 7.29 5.75
N VAL A 123 -13.94 6.93 7.02
CA VAL A 123 -14.59 7.64 8.13
C VAL A 123 -13.82 8.96 8.30
N TYR A 124 -14.35 10.01 7.67
CA TYR A 124 -13.85 11.37 7.84
C TYR A 124 -14.31 11.91 9.19
N ASN A 125 -13.44 11.89 10.20
CA ASN A 125 -13.64 12.77 11.36
C ASN A 125 -13.25 14.19 10.95
N LYS A 126 -14.21 15.11 11.07
CA LYS A 126 -14.07 16.55 10.86
C LYS A 126 -13.12 17.18 11.86
#